data_AF-A0A1W1ELF5-F1
#
_entry.id   AF-A0A1W1ELF5-F1
#
_cell.length_a   1.000
_cell.length_b   1.000
_cell.length_c   1.000
_cell.angle_alpha   90.00
_cell.angle_beta   90.00
_cell.angle_gamma   90.00
#
_symmetry.space_group_name_H-M   'P 1'
#
loop_
_entity.id
_entity.type
_entity.pdbx_description
1 polymer ?
#
loop_
_entity_poly.entity_id
_entity_poly.type
_entity_poly.pdbx_seq_one_letter_code
_entity_poly.pdbx_strand_id
1 'polypeptide(L)'
;MKLRFQSFYNHNRELSIEEAIECFSIFGGVEELIDININSTLLQTISNNIFKNFLQYNNIIAPSYLTKKPYRDVLMAISNGDGRVSNILKRSHIYDSIAIEVIYELIELNILREEHSREQPIKRNPKQKLKKHLRGYQIESKIRFVEPFYRFWFGFIEPFKDEILNKNYDNFYEYFNLHYNRLISLIFEQLSNEIINYKFETISSGSYWNRDSEFDILSITKNRLFFLK
;
A
#
# COMPACT_ATOMS: atom_id res chain seq x y z
N MET A 1 -3.34 -10.33 3.93
CA MET A 1 -2.07 -9.82 4.50
C MET A 1 -1.48 -10.76 5.55
N LYS A 2 -2.09 -10.92 6.74
CA LYS A 2 -1.55 -11.77 7.84
C LYS A 2 -1.15 -13.19 7.42
N LEU A 3 -2.06 -13.96 6.83
CA LEU A 3 -1.79 -15.37 6.47
C LEU A 3 -0.64 -15.50 5.46
N ARG A 4 -0.56 -14.57 4.51
CA ARG A 4 0.52 -14.52 3.52
C ARG A 4 1.85 -14.20 4.16
N PHE A 5 1.91 -13.17 5.01
CA PHE A 5 3.12 -12.86 5.76
C PHE A 5 3.56 -14.04 6.63
N GLN A 6 2.63 -14.75 7.29
CA GLN A 6 2.95 -15.96 8.04
C GLN A 6 3.53 -17.06 7.15
N SER A 7 2.94 -17.28 5.96
CA SER A 7 3.49 -18.21 4.97
C SER A 7 4.90 -17.80 4.54
N PHE A 8 5.10 -16.55 4.12
CA PHE A 8 6.39 -16.00 3.73
C PHE A 8 7.43 -16.17 4.83
N TYR A 9 7.12 -15.80 6.07
CA TYR A 9 8.04 -15.92 7.20
C TYR A 9 8.36 -17.38 7.55
N ASN A 10 7.39 -18.29 7.38
CA ASN A 10 7.62 -19.72 7.61
C ASN A 10 8.58 -20.35 6.60
N HIS A 11 8.64 -19.83 5.37
CA HIS A 11 9.56 -20.30 4.34
C HIS A 11 10.96 -19.66 4.46
N ASN A 12 11.09 -18.55 5.18
CA ASN A 12 12.33 -17.77 5.34
C ASN A 12 12.65 -17.56 6.82
N ARG A 13 12.79 -18.67 7.56
CA ARG A 13 12.91 -18.69 9.04
C ARG A 13 14.25 -18.19 9.56
N GLU A 14 15.24 -18.10 8.70
CA GLU A 14 16.56 -17.53 8.96
C GLU A 14 16.52 -16.00 9.12
N LEU A 15 15.48 -15.34 8.61
CA LEU A 15 15.30 -13.91 8.77
C LEU A 15 14.82 -13.53 10.17
N SER A 16 15.33 -12.41 10.68
CA SER A 16 14.64 -11.70 11.76
C SER A 16 13.24 -11.27 11.32
N ILE A 17 12.38 -10.96 12.29
CA ILE A 17 11.02 -10.52 11.98
C ILE A 17 11.04 -9.18 11.21
N GLU A 18 11.98 -8.30 11.55
CA GLU A 18 12.21 -7.03 10.87
C GLU A 18 12.61 -7.26 9.40
N GLU A 19 13.65 -8.07 9.14
CA GLU A 19 14.10 -8.39 7.77
C GLU A 19 12.99 -9.07 6.95
N ALA A 20 12.19 -9.92 7.59
CA ALA A 20 11.05 -10.55 6.93
C ALA A 20 9.96 -9.55 6.54
N ILE A 21 9.65 -8.56 7.39
CA ILE A 21 8.70 -7.49 7.06
C ILE A 21 9.24 -6.63 5.93
N GLU A 22 10.53 -6.29 5.96
CA GLU A 22 11.18 -5.52 4.89
C GLU A 22 11.11 -6.24 3.54
N CYS A 23 11.52 -7.51 3.50
CA CYS A 23 11.47 -8.33 2.30
C CYS A 23 10.02 -8.53 1.81
N PHE A 24 9.10 -8.85 2.72
CA PHE A 24 7.69 -9.03 2.37
C PHE A 24 7.04 -7.74 1.87
N SER A 25 7.50 -6.57 2.32
CA SER A 25 7.01 -5.29 1.80
C SER A 25 7.33 -5.09 0.32
N ILE A 26 8.41 -5.70 -0.17
CA ILE A 26 8.84 -5.66 -1.56
C ILE A 26 8.25 -6.82 -2.36
N PHE A 27 8.37 -8.05 -1.86
CA PHE A 27 8.09 -9.25 -2.62
C PHE A 27 6.74 -9.90 -2.31
N GLY A 28 6.03 -9.43 -1.29
CA GLY A 28 4.77 -10.02 -0.85
C GLY A 28 3.75 -10.10 -1.99
N GLY A 29 3.22 -11.31 -2.19
CA GLY A 29 2.33 -11.71 -3.27
C GLY A 29 3.04 -12.34 -4.48
N VAL A 30 4.36 -12.21 -4.60
CA VAL A 30 5.15 -12.77 -5.73
C VAL A 30 5.87 -14.05 -5.36
N GLU A 31 6.09 -14.30 -4.08
CA GLU A 31 6.71 -15.53 -3.58
C GLU A 31 5.96 -16.81 -3.99
N GLU A 32 4.68 -16.69 -4.36
CA GLU A 32 3.87 -17.80 -4.89
C GLU A 32 4.17 -18.12 -6.36
N LEU A 33 4.83 -17.21 -7.08
CA LEU A 33 5.06 -17.27 -8.53
C LEU A 33 6.53 -17.47 -8.89
N ILE A 34 7.45 -16.95 -8.08
CA ILE A 34 8.89 -17.00 -8.33
C ILE A 34 9.64 -17.16 -7.00
N ASP A 35 10.65 -18.04 -7.00
CA ASP A 35 11.59 -18.18 -5.89
C ASP A 35 12.46 -16.93 -5.73
N ILE A 36 12.46 -16.37 -4.52
CA ILE A 36 13.22 -15.16 -4.19
C ILE A 36 14.54 -15.55 -3.53
N ASN A 37 15.66 -15.14 -4.12
CA ASN A 37 16.98 -15.35 -3.53
C ASN A 37 17.27 -14.22 -2.52
N ILE A 38 17.03 -14.47 -1.24
CA ILE A 38 17.28 -13.48 -0.18
C ILE A 38 18.78 -13.37 0.09
N ASN A 39 19.30 -12.14 0.04
CA ASN A 39 20.70 -11.83 0.27
C ASN A 39 20.91 -11.04 1.57
N SER A 40 22.18 -10.77 1.90
CA SER A 40 22.56 -10.09 3.15
C SER A 40 22.00 -8.68 3.30
N THR A 41 21.61 -8.01 2.21
CA THR A 41 20.92 -6.71 2.30
C THR A 41 19.73 -6.67 1.36
N LEU A 42 18.72 -5.88 1.73
CA LEU A 42 17.50 -5.69 0.93
C LEU A 42 17.82 -5.20 -0.49
N LEU A 43 18.77 -4.27 -0.63
CA LEU A 43 19.22 -3.78 -1.95
C LEU A 43 19.89 -4.86 -2.79
N GLN A 44 20.70 -5.74 -2.17
CA GLN A 44 21.28 -6.88 -2.89
C GLN A 44 20.20 -7.86 -3.34
N THR A 45 19.19 -8.12 -2.49
CA THR A 45 18.04 -8.94 -2.83
C THR A 45 17.29 -8.35 -4.03
N ILE A 46 16.99 -7.05 -4.04
CA ILE A 46 16.36 -6.36 -5.19
C ILE A 46 17.21 -6.53 -6.45
N SER A 47 18.50 -6.24 -6.37
CA SER A 47 19.40 -6.29 -7.52
C SER A 47 19.52 -7.69 -8.11
N ASN A 48 19.71 -8.70 -7.26
CA ASN A 48 19.90 -10.08 -7.69
C ASN A 48 18.63 -10.72 -8.25
N ASN A 49 17.46 -10.32 -7.74
CA ASN A 49 16.19 -10.88 -8.20
C ASN A 49 15.61 -10.03 -9.34
N ILE A 50 15.32 -8.75 -9.07
CA ILE A 50 14.54 -7.90 -9.97
C ILE A 50 15.39 -7.38 -11.12
N PHE A 51 16.56 -6.79 -10.87
CA PHE A 51 17.33 -6.19 -11.97
C PHE A 51 17.89 -7.23 -12.92
N LYS A 52 18.41 -8.35 -12.39
CA LYS A 52 18.90 -9.46 -13.23
C LYS A 52 17.79 -10.15 -14.01
N ASN A 53 16.58 -10.25 -13.45
CA ASN A 53 15.46 -10.95 -14.07
C ASN A 53 14.28 -10.02 -14.40
N PHE A 54 14.57 -8.79 -14.83
CA PHE A 54 13.56 -7.73 -14.98
C PHE A 54 12.35 -8.15 -15.81
N LEU A 55 12.58 -8.83 -16.94
CA LEU A 55 11.50 -9.29 -17.81
C LEU A 55 10.56 -10.29 -17.11
N GLN A 56 11.12 -11.17 -16.26
CA GLN A 56 10.34 -12.15 -15.51
C GLN A 56 9.41 -11.45 -14.51
N TYR A 57 9.94 -10.47 -13.76
CA TYR A 57 9.13 -9.68 -12.83
C TYR A 57 8.13 -8.76 -13.53
N ASN A 58 8.50 -8.15 -14.65
CA ASN A 58 7.57 -7.35 -15.46
C ASN A 58 6.40 -8.20 -15.98
N ASN A 59 6.62 -9.48 -16.27
CA ASN A 59 5.55 -10.40 -16.71
C ASN A 59 4.58 -10.80 -15.59
N ILE A 60 4.95 -10.64 -14.33
CA ILE A 60 4.01 -10.84 -13.19
C ILE A 60 2.99 -9.70 -13.12
N ILE A 61 3.33 -8.51 -13.62
CA ILE A 61 2.41 -7.38 -13.67
C ILE A 61 1.33 -7.69 -14.72
N ALA A 62 0.21 -8.18 -14.23
CA ALA A 62 -0.87 -8.72 -15.02
C ALA A 62 -2.21 -8.10 -14.58
N PRO A 63 -3.07 -7.69 -15.52
CA PRO A 63 -2.86 -7.75 -16.98
C PRO A 63 -1.78 -6.78 -17.50
N SER A 64 -1.25 -7.03 -18.70
CA SER A 64 -0.13 -6.23 -19.25
C SER A 64 -0.48 -4.74 -19.47
N TYR A 65 -1.75 -4.40 -19.62
CA TYR A 65 -2.21 -3.02 -19.77
C TYR A 65 -2.03 -2.16 -18.51
N LEU A 66 -1.77 -2.77 -17.34
CA LEU A 66 -1.51 -2.03 -16.10
C LEU A 66 -0.26 -1.14 -16.19
N THR A 67 0.69 -1.50 -17.06
CA THR A 67 1.91 -0.71 -17.34
C THR A 67 1.68 0.39 -18.39
N LYS A 68 0.43 0.61 -18.80
CA LYS A 68 0.04 1.63 -19.80
C LYS A 68 -0.93 2.63 -19.19
N LYS A 69 -1.00 3.83 -19.79
CA LYS A 69 -2.03 4.81 -19.44
C LYS A 69 -3.42 4.26 -19.78
N PRO A 70 -4.47 4.58 -19.00
CA PRO A 70 -4.45 5.40 -17.78
C PRO A 70 -4.05 4.64 -16.49
N TYR A 71 -4.08 3.31 -16.48
CA TYR A 71 -3.84 2.47 -15.29
C TYR A 71 -2.51 2.76 -14.61
N ARG A 72 -1.42 2.83 -15.38
CA ARG A 72 -0.08 3.10 -14.85
C ARG A 72 -0.04 4.39 -14.04
N ASP A 73 -0.61 5.46 -14.58
CA ASP A 73 -0.57 6.77 -13.94
C ASP A 73 -1.35 6.77 -12.61
N VAL A 74 -2.49 6.07 -12.57
CA VAL A 74 -3.28 5.87 -11.33
C VAL A 74 -2.51 5.02 -10.32
N LEU A 75 -1.95 3.89 -10.74
CA LEU A 75 -1.20 2.97 -9.86
C LEU A 75 0.06 3.64 -9.29
N MET A 76 0.77 4.45 -10.10
CA MET A 76 1.89 5.27 -9.63
C MET A 76 1.43 6.35 -8.63
N ALA A 77 0.31 7.03 -8.89
CA ALA A 77 -0.24 8.04 -7.98
C ALA A 77 -0.64 7.45 -6.62
N ILE A 78 -1.22 6.25 -6.60
CA ILE A 78 -1.57 5.52 -5.37
C ILE A 78 -0.29 5.08 -4.65
N SER A 79 0.67 4.51 -5.37
CA SER A 79 1.92 4.00 -4.80
C SER A 79 2.70 5.10 -4.10
N ASN A 80 2.65 6.32 -4.63
CA ASN A 80 3.37 7.50 -4.12
C ASN A 80 2.59 8.36 -3.10
N GLY A 81 1.39 7.93 -2.71
CA GLY A 81 0.52 8.70 -1.81
C GLY A 81 0.19 8.07 -0.47
N ASP A 82 -0.75 8.73 0.20
CA ASP A 82 -1.43 8.34 1.45
C ASP A 82 -2.70 7.51 1.18
N GLY A 83 -3.02 7.28 -0.10
CA GLY A 83 -4.17 6.50 -0.56
C GLY A 83 -5.49 7.29 -0.61
N ARG A 84 -5.57 8.52 -0.10
CA ARG A 84 -6.82 9.30 -0.13
C ARG A 84 -7.23 9.57 -1.58
N VAL A 85 -8.49 9.28 -1.93
CA VAL A 85 -9.00 9.42 -3.31
C VAL A 85 -8.72 10.81 -3.86
N SER A 86 -9.02 11.88 -3.11
CA SER A 86 -8.78 13.26 -3.56
C SER A 86 -7.32 13.57 -3.91
N ASN A 87 -6.36 12.94 -3.21
CA ASN A 87 -4.93 13.09 -3.48
C ASN A 87 -4.49 12.25 -4.67
N ILE A 88 -5.08 11.07 -4.87
CA ILE A 88 -4.84 10.22 -6.04
C ILE A 88 -5.27 10.96 -7.31
N LEU A 89 -6.48 11.52 -7.33
CA LEU A 89 -7.00 12.26 -8.48
C LEU A 89 -6.04 13.38 -8.89
N LYS A 90 -5.61 14.21 -7.94
CA LYS A 90 -4.65 15.30 -8.16
C LYS A 90 -3.28 14.84 -8.69
N ARG A 91 -2.76 13.71 -8.19
CA ARG A 91 -1.43 13.18 -8.55
C ARG A 91 -1.42 12.36 -9.83
N SER A 92 -2.56 11.81 -10.25
CA SER A 92 -2.66 10.96 -11.43
C SER A 92 -2.45 11.73 -12.74
N HIS A 93 -2.63 13.06 -12.72
CA HIS A 93 -2.54 13.93 -13.91
C HIS A 93 -3.43 13.49 -15.08
N ILE A 94 -4.54 12.79 -14.79
CA ILE A 94 -5.60 12.45 -15.74
C ILE A 94 -6.94 13.03 -15.23
N TYR A 95 -7.98 13.00 -16.07
CA TYR A 95 -9.30 13.49 -15.67
C TYR A 95 -9.90 12.65 -14.54
N ASP A 96 -10.46 13.31 -13.53
CA ASP A 96 -11.02 12.68 -12.32
C ASP A 96 -12.01 11.54 -12.63
N SER A 97 -12.87 11.71 -13.64
CA SER A 97 -13.83 10.67 -14.04
C SER A 97 -13.13 9.39 -14.51
N ILE A 98 -12.07 9.53 -15.32
CA ILE A 98 -11.29 8.41 -15.82
C ILE A 98 -10.51 7.75 -14.67
N ALA A 99 -9.91 8.55 -13.78
CA ALA A 99 -9.20 8.00 -12.63
C ALA A 99 -10.13 7.20 -11.71
N ILE A 100 -11.36 7.67 -11.50
CA ILE A 100 -12.37 6.97 -10.70
C ILE A 100 -12.78 5.65 -11.36
N GLU A 101 -13.06 5.65 -12.67
CA GLU A 101 -13.38 4.42 -13.44
C GLU A 101 -12.25 3.39 -13.32
N VAL A 102 -11.01 3.83 -13.54
CA VAL A 102 -9.81 2.98 -13.41
C VAL A 102 -9.65 2.42 -12.00
N ILE A 103 -9.88 3.22 -10.95
CA ILE A 103 -9.82 2.73 -9.57
C ILE A 103 -10.85 1.60 -9.35
N TYR A 104 -12.08 1.76 -9.82
CA TYR A 104 -13.11 0.73 -9.66
C TYR A 104 -12.76 -0.55 -10.43
N GLU A 105 -12.31 -0.44 -11.68
CA GLU A 105 -11.86 -1.62 -12.44
C GLU A 105 -10.70 -2.35 -11.74
N LEU A 106 -9.74 -1.61 -11.18
CA LEU A 106 -8.61 -2.20 -10.44
C LEU A 106 -9.04 -2.86 -9.12
N ILE A 107 -10.14 -2.39 -8.50
CA ILE A 107 -10.76 -3.04 -7.35
C ILE A 107 -11.46 -4.34 -7.78
N GLU A 108 -12.19 -4.32 -8.89
CA GLU A 108 -12.84 -5.52 -9.45
C GLU A 108 -11.81 -6.60 -9.83
N LEU A 109 -10.64 -6.18 -10.31
CA LEU A 109 -9.51 -7.08 -10.59
C LEU A 109 -8.76 -7.54 -9.33
N ASN A 110 -9.17 -7.09 -8.13
CA ASN A 110 -8.52 -7.41 -6.86
C ASN A 110 -7.03 -7.00 -6.80
N ILE A 111 -6.64 -5.97 -7.56
CA ILE A 111 -5.32 -5.33 -7.49
C ILE A 111 -5.32 -4.27 -6.39
N LEU A 112 -6.43 -3.53 -6.31
CA LEU A 112 -6.68 -2.51 -5.30
C LEU A 112 -7.85 -2.94 -4.40
N ARG A 113 -7.93 -2.30 -3.24
CA ARG A 113 -9.07 -2.39 -2.34
C ARG A 113 -9.34 -1.03 -1.71
N GLU A 114 -10.60 -0.82 -1.34
CA GLU A 114 -11.01 0.34 -0.56
C GLU A 114 -10.82 0.08 0.94
N GLU A 115 -10.26 1.06 1.63
CA GLU A 115 -10.14 1.11 3.08
C GLU A 115 -10.99 2.29 3.57
N HIS A 116 -12.10 1.99 4.22
CA HIS A 116 -13.00 3.02 4.75
C HIS A 116 -12.50 3.56 6.08
N SER A 117 -12.64 4.87 6.28
CA SER A 117 -12.40 5.46 7.60
C SER A 117 -13.43 4.95 8.60
N ARG A 118 -13.00 4.81 9.85
CA ARG A 118 -13.87 4.52 11.00
C ARG A 118 -14.51 5.78 11.59
N GLU A 119 -14.40 6.91 10.92
CA GLU A 119 -15.11 8.12 11.27
C GLU A 119 -16.64 7.92 11.21
N GLN A 120 -17.35 8.38 12.23
CA GLN A 120 -18.81 8.35 12.20
C GLN A 120 -19.34 9.45 11.28
N PRO A 121 -20.33 9.15 10.42
CA PRO A 121 -20.98 10.17 9.62
C PRO A 121 -21.52 11.31 10.48
N ILE A 122 -21.38 12.54 9.98
CA ILE A 122 -21.89 13.72 10.67
C ILE A 122 -23.41 13.55 10.90
N LYS A 123 -23.84 13.56 12.17
CA LYS A 123 -25.27 13.53 12.53
C LYS A 123 -25.97 14.75 11.95
N ARG A 124 -26.95 14.53 11.08
CA ARG A 124 -27.77 15.58 10.46
C ARG A 124 -29.10 15.68 11.20
N ASN A 125 -29.35 16.83 11.83
CA ASN A 125 -30.68 17.17 12.32
C ASN A 125 -31.44 17.93 11.21
N PRO A 126 -32.61 17.46 10.76
CA PRO A 126 -33.32 18.06 9.62
C PRO A 126 -33.57 19.57 9.74
N LYS A 127 -33.73 20.08 10.97
CA LYS A 127 -34.03 21.48 11.27
C LYS A 127 -32.79 22.33 11.59
N GLN A 128 -31.59 21.76 11.58
CA GLN A 128 -30.37 22.46 11.98
C GLN A 128 -29.35 22.49 10.85
N LYS A 129 -28.92 23.70 10.46
CA LYS A 129 -27.83 23.86 9.49
C LYS A 129 -26.53 23.31 10.08
N LEU A 130 -25.79 22.57 9.27
CA LEU A 130 -24.44 22.13 9.63
C LEU A 130 -23.52 23.33 9.85
N LYS A 131 -22.55 23.19 10.77
CA LYS A 131 -21.49 24.19 10.99
C LYS A 131 -20.76 24.46 9.67
N LYS A 132 -20.32 25.72 9.44
CA LYS A 132 -19.73 26.13 8.15
C LYS A 132 -18.61 25.20 7.67
N HIS A 133 -17.73 24.79 8.57
CA HIS A 133 -16.58 23.92 8.25
C HIS A 133 -16.95 22.45 7.95
N LEU A 134 -18.17 22.01 8.29
CA LEU A 134 -18.69 20.67 8.01
C LEU A 134 -19.52 20.61 6.72
N ARG A 135 -19.84 21.78 6.13
CA ARG A 135 -20.59 21.83 4.87
C ARG A 135 -19.69 21.35 3.73
N GLY A 136 -20.12 20.31 3.02
CA GLY A 136 -19.37 19.71 1.92
C GLY A 136 -18.26 18.74 2.36
N TYR A 137 -18.05 18.54 3.66
CA TYR A 137 -17.15 17.51 4.15
C TYR A 137 -17.71 16.13 3.82
N GLN A 138 -16.86 15.29 3.22
CA GLN A 138 -17.14 13.89 2.97
C GLN A 138 -16.01 13.08 3.59
N ILE A 139 -16.39 11.97 4.22
CA ILE A 139 -15.42 11.00 4.73
C ILE A 139 -14.81 10.35 3.49
N GLU A 140 -13.52 10.59 3.26
CA GLU A 140 -12.81 10.01 2.12
C GLU A 140 -12.26 8.64 2.50
N SER A 141 -12.52 7.65 1.65
CA SER A 141 -11.83 6.37 1.73
C SER A 141 -10.39 6.48 1.25
N LYS A 142 -9.57 5.52 1.67
CA LYS A 142 -8.24 5.30 1.12
C LYS A 142 -8.25 4.12 0.17
N ILE A 143 -7.44 4.18 -0.89
CA ILE A 143 -7.22 3.09 -1.83
C ILE A 143 -5.87 2.45 -1.51
N ARG A 144 -5.86 1.12 -1.38
CA ARG A 144 -4.68 0.34 -1.02
C ARG A 144 -4.44 -0.75 -2.04
N PHE A 145 -3.18 -1.09 -2.26
CA PHE A 145 -2.81 -2.31 -2.96
C PHE A 145 -3.19 -3.53 -2.13
N VAL A 146 -3.67 -4.57 -2.81
CA VAL A 146 -3.91 -5.88 -2.20
C VAL A 146 -2.57 -6.58 -1.95
N GLU A 147 -1.68 -6.56 -2.93
CA GLU A 147 -0.33 -7.14 -2.83
C GLU A 147 0.74 -6.05 -2.60
N PRO A 148 1.64 -6.23 -1.61
CA PRO A 148 2.79 -5.35 -1.41
C PRO A 148 3.64 -5.16 -2.66
N PHE A 149 3.88 -6.23 -3.42
CA PHE A 149 4.71 -6.17 -4.62
C PHE A 149 4.20 -5.19 -5.68
N TYR A 150 2.88 -5.10 -5.91
CA TYR A 150 2.35 -4.14 -6.88
C TYR A 150 2.63 -2.70 -6.45
N ARG A 151 2.51 -2.40 -5.15
CA ARG A 151 2.85 -1.08 -4.61
C ARG A 151 4.34 -0.77 -4.79
N PHE A 152 5.20 -1.74 -4.52
CA PHE A 152 6.63 -1.60 -4.73
C PHE A 152 6.94 -1.36 -6.22
N TRP A 153 6.36 -2.17 -7.12
CA TRP A 153 6.59 -2.08 -8.56
C TRP A 153 6.24 -0.69 -9.10
N PHE A 154 5.01 -0.21 -8.87
CA PHE A 154 4.57 1.09 -9.38
C PHE A 154 5.16 2.29 -8.62
N GLY A 155 5.67 2.09 -7.39
CA GLY A 155 6.33 3.13 -6.62
C GLY A 155 7.83 3.29 -6.88
N PHE A 156 8.53 2.19 -7.20
CA PHE A 156 9.99 2.15 -7.23
C PHE A 156 10.58 1.52 -8.50
N ILE A 157 9.88 0.64 -9.21
CA ILE A 157 10.43 0.01 -10.42
C ILE A 157 9.96 0.72 -11.68
N GLU A 158 8.65 0.85 -11.86
CA GLU A 158 8.04 1.48 -13.03
C GLU A 158 8.57 2.91 -13.30
N PRO A 159 8.80 3.78 -12.29
CA PRO A 159 9.37 5.11 -12.53
C PRO A 159 10.78 5.10 -13.13
N PHE A 160 11.57 4.05 -12.85
CA PHE A 160 12.98 3.92 -13.28
C PHE A 160 13.16 2.82 -14.33
N LYS A 161 12.08 2.34 -14.95
CA LYS A 161 12.08 1.19 -15.85
C LYS A 161 13.12 1.31 -16.97
N ASP A 162 13.17 2.46 -17.64
CA ASP A 162 14.09 2.67 -18.76
C ASP A 162 15.56 2.69 -18.29
N GLU A 163 15.84 3.25 -17.12
CA GLU A 163 17.18 3.27 -16.53
C GLU A 163 17.62 1.86 -16.13
N ILE A 164 16.73 1.10 -15.47
CA ILE A 164 16.97 -0.28 -15.06
C ILE A 164 17.25 -1.16 -16.29
N LEU A 165 16.49 -1.02 -17.37
CA LEU A 165 16.72 -1.75 -18.63
C LEU A 165 18.07 -1.41 -19.25
N ASN A 166 18.52 -0.15 -19.09
CA ASN A 166 19.85 0.31 -19.53
C ASN A 166 20.96 0.01 -18.52
N LYS A 167 20.67 -0.74 -17.45
CA LYS A 167 21.60 -1.08 -16.36
C LYS A 167 22.17 0.15 -15.64
N ASN A 168 21.45 1.26 -15.68
CA ASN A 168 21.72 2.44 -14.86
C ASN A 168 20.81 2.41 -13.64
N TYR A 169 21.39 2.34 -12.45
CA TYR A 169 20.64 2.15 -11.20
C TYR A 169 20.83 3.29 -10.19
N ASP A 170 21.61 4.31 -10.53
CA ASP A 170 22.04 5.32 -9.57
C ASP A 170 20.84 6.11 -9.01
N ASN A 171 19.95 6.60 -9.89
CA ASN A 171 18.76 7.33 -9.46
C ASN A 171 17.77 6.43 -8.71
N PHE A 172 17.66 5.15 -9.10
CA PHE A 172 16.86 4.19 -8.36
C PHE A 172 17.36 4.06 -6.92
N TYR A 173 18.67 3.86 -6.72
CA TYR A 173 19.22 3.68 -5.37
C TYR A 173 19.07 4.93 -4.51
N GLU A 174 19.30 6.12 -5.09
CA GLU A 174 19.06 7.39 -4.42
C GLU A 174 17.60 7.52 -3.98
N TYR A 175 16.67 7.30 -4.92
CA TYR A 175 15.23 7.37 -4.64
C TYR A 175 14.79 6.33 -3.61
N PHE A 176 15.27 5.08 -3.74
CA PHE A 176 14.94 4.00 -2.83
C PHE A 176 15.37 4.36 -1.41
N ASN A 177 16.62 4.78 -1.20
CA ASN A 177 17.13 5.14 0.12
C ASN A 177 16.33 6.28 0.79
N LEU A 178 15.82 7.23 0.00
CA LEU A 178 15.01 8.34 0.52
C LEU A 178 13.58 7.95 0.88
N HIS A 179 13.02 6.92 0.25
CA HIS A 179 11.57 6.67 0.27
C HIS A 179 11.14 5.28 0.74
N TYR A 180 12.05 4.31 0.86
CA TYR A 180 11.71 2.91 1.18
C TYR A 180 11.00 2.73 2.53
N ASN A 181 11.30 3.59 3.53
CA ASN A 181 10.60 3.54 4.83
C ASN A 181 9.08 3.61 4.69
N ARG A 182 8.57 4.40 3.75
CA ARG A 182 7.12 4.52 3.47
C ARG A 182 6.50 3.23 2.92
N LEU A 183 7.31 2.36 2.32
CA LEU A 183 6.91 1.01 1.92
C LEU A 183 6.70 0.15 3.17
N ILE A 184 7.75 0.07 3.99
CA ILE A 184 7.84 -0.81 5.15
C ILE A 184 6.85 -0.40 6.24
N SER A 185 6.76 0.90 6.58
CA SER A 185 5.87 1.40 7.63
C SER A 185 4.42 0.98 7.39
N LEU A 186 3.91 1.11 6.16
CA LEU A 186 2.53 0.72 5.85
C LEU A 186 2.28 -0.78 6.08
N ILE A 187 3.22 -1.64 5.70
CA ILE A 187 3.09 -3.09 5.90
C ILE A 187 3.20 -3.44 7.38
N PHE A 188 4.14 -2.80 8.08
CA PHE A 188 4.28 -2.93 9.52
C PHE A 188 3.00 -2.53 10.27
N GLU A 189 2.38 -1.39 9.92
CA GLU A 189 1.11 -0.92 10.48
C GLU A 189 -0.02 -1.92 10.23
N GLN A 190 -0.15 -2.44 9.00
CA GLN A 190 -1.17 -3.43 8.65
C GLN A 190 -0.99 -4.73 9.43
N LEU A 191 0.24 -5.25 9.52
CA LEU A 191 0.54 -6.46 10.29
C LEU A 191 0.35 -6.24 11.79
N SER A 192 0.69 -5.07 12.31
CA SER A 192 0.46 -4.69 13.71
C SER A 192 -1.02 -4.66 14.05
N ASN A 193 -1.85 -4.05 13.19
CA ASN A 193 -3.31 -4.09 13.31
C ASN A 193 -3.86 -5.52 13.38
N GLU A 194 -3.39 -6.41 12.52
CA GLU A 194 -3.78 -7.83 12.48
C GLU A 194 -3.38 -8.58 13.77
N ILE A 195 -2.20 -8.29 14.32
CA ILE A 195 -1.72 -8.88 15.58
C ILE A 195 -2.53 -8.38 16.77
N ILE A 196 -2.82 -7.07 16.83
CA ILE A 196 -3.61 -6.47 17.92
C ILE A 196 -5.02 -7.08 17.92
N ASN A 197 -5.66 -7.16 16.76
CA ASN A 197 -6.96 -7.83 16.60
C ASN A 197 -6.93 -9.26 17.15
N TYR A 198 -5.88 -10.01 16.82
CA TYR A 198 -5.72 -11.41 17.23
C TYR A 198 -5.45 -11.58 18.73
N LYS A 199 -4.58 -10.74 19.32
CA LYS A 199 -4.14 -10.89 20.72
C LYS A 199 -5.13 -10.33 21.75
N PHE A 200 -5.89 -9.29 21.42
CA PHE A 200 -6.65 -8.51 22.40
C PHE A 200 -8.17 -8.66 22.30
N GLU A 201 -8.68 -9.62 21.51
CA GLU A 201 -10.13 -9.84 21.29
C GLU A 201 -10.89 -8.52 21.10
N THR A 202 -10.39 -7.69 20.19
CA THR A 202 -10.88 -6.33 20.00
C THR A 202 -12.30 -6.34 19.45
N ILE A 203 -13.14 -5.45 19.95
CA ILE A 203 -14.47 -5.18 19.38
C ILE A 203 -14.29 -4.54 17.98
N SER A 204 -13.29 -3.67 17.83
CA SER A 204 -12.88 -3.15 16.52
C SER A 204 -11.45 -2.63 16.55
N SER A 205 -10.64 -2.96 15.55
CA SER A 205 -9.32 -2.37 15.32
C SER A 205 -9.14 -2.01 13.86
N GLY A 206 -8.31 -1.00 13.61
CA GLY A 206 -7.95 -0.55 12.27
C GLY A 206 -7.65 0.94 12.25
N SER A 207 -7.19 1.42 11.11
CA SER A 207 -6.85 2.83 10.93
C SER A 207 -8.07 3.74 11.06
N TYR A 208 -7.82 4.96 11.50
CA TYR A 208 -8.82 6.01 11.62
C TYR A 208 -8.23 7.29 11.03
N TRP A 209 -9.01 8.01 10.23
CA TRP A 209 -8.65 9.35 9.83
C TRP A 209 -9.89 10.20 9.67
N ASN A 210 -9.75 11.47 10.02
CA ASN A 210 -10.70 12.51 9.70
C ASN A 210 -9.94 13.69 9.08
N ARG A 211 -10.55 14.87 9.08
CA ARG A 211 -9.91 16.11 8.59
C ARG A 211 -8.70 16.55 9.42
N ASP A 212 -8.73 16.36 10.73
CA ASP A 212 -7.82 16.98 11.70
C ASP A 212 -6.81 15.99 12.31
N SER A 213 -7.07 14.68 12.18
CA SER A 213 -6.31 13.63 12.84
C SER A 213 -6.31 12.34 12.04
N GLU A 214 -5.20 11.62 12.14
CA GLU A 214 -4.98 10.31 11.55
C GLU A 214 -4.28 9.44 12.60
N PHE A 215 -4.76 8.21 12.75
CA PHE A 215 -4.22 7.18 13.63
C PHE A 215 -4.08 5.90 12.82
N ASP A 216 -2.88 5.34 12.77
CA ASP A 216 -2.61 4.12 12.02
C ASP A 216 -3.32 2.92 12.64
N ILE A 217 -3.48 2.95 13.96
CA ILE A 217 -4.18 1.92 14.74
C ILE A 217 -5.07 2.62 15.76
N LEU A 218 -6.38 2.44 15.63
CA LEU A 218 -7.35 2.72 16.68
C LEU A 218 -7.96 1.38 17.10
N SER A 219 -7.93 1.00 18.37
CA SER A 219 -8.42 -0.31 18.82
C SER A 219 -9.31 -0.20 20.04
N ILE A 220 -10.50 -0.78 19.97
CA ILE A 220 -11.50 -0.78 21.03
C ILE A 220 -11.63 -2.22 21.54
N THR A 221 -11.36 -2.42 22.82
CA THR A 221 -11.59 -3.69 23.54
C THR A 221 -12.76 -3.53 24.51
N LYS A 222 -13.24 -4.63 25.12
CA LYS A 222 -14.32 -4.58 26.12
C LYS A 222 -14.02 -3.63 27.30
N ASN A 223 -12.74 -3.45 27.66
CA ASN A 223 -12.35 -2.73 28.87
C ASN A 223 -11.47 -1.49 28.61
N ARG A 224 -10.90 -1.31 27.41
CA ARG A 224 -9.90 -0.26 27.12
C ARG A 224 -9.93 0.21 25.66
N LEU A 225 -9.60 1.48 25.46
CA LEU A 225 -9.30 2.09 24.17
C LEU A 225 -7.77 2.20 24.00
N PHE A 226 -7.24 1.77 22.87
CA PHE A 226 -5.84 1.92 22.48
C PHE A 226 -5.75 2.71 21.17
N PHE A 227 -4.75 3.56 21.03
CA PHE A 227 -4.44 4.22 19.77
C PHE A 227 -2.93 4.35 19.59
N LEU A 228 -2.47 4.22 18.35
CA LEU A 228 -1.10 4.47 17.90
C LEU A 228 -1.14 5.46 16.73
N LYS A 229 -0.13 6.31 16.69
CA LYS A 229 0.09 7.37 15.70
C LYS A 229 1.52 7.27 15.20
#